data_AF-A0A367G4I4-F1
#
_entry.id   AF-A0A367G4I4-F1
#
_cell.length_a   1.000
_cell.length_b   1.000
_cell.length_c   1.000
_cell.angle_alpha   90.00
_cell.angle_beta   90.00
_cell.angle_gamma   90.00
#
_symmetry.space_group_name_H-M   'P 1'
#
loop_
_entity.id
_entity.type
_entity.pdbx_description
1 polymer ?
#
loop_
_entity_poly.entity_id
_entity_poly.type
_entity_poly.pdbx_seq_one_letter_code
_entity_poly.pdbx_strand_id
1 'polypeptide(L)'
;MGEIIDRMAQDTESHEPKDTRQRYKGICPVCGKENWICKSLAMEMGINTGHGACLGCKTFLHITFNPERQEMDLERFEDYEKSQKARDDVDKIAGNLGYGGQDNG
;
A
#
# COMPACT_ATOMS: atom_id res chain seq x y z
N MET A 1 -10.31 19.33 38.72
CA MET A 1 -10.37 17.88 38.36
C MET A 1 -10.46 17.67 36.85
N GLY A 2 -10.96 18.62 36.05
CA GLY A 2 -10.85 18.57 34.57
C GLY A 2 -9.43 18.83 34.05
N GLU A 3 -8.71 19.78 34.66
CA GLU A 3 -7.34 20.17 34.23
C GLU A 3 -6.29 19.04 34.36
N ILE A 4 -6.50 18.09 35.28
CA ILE A 4 -5.59 16.94 35.46
C ILE A 4 -5.85 15.91 34.36
N ILE A 5 -7.12 15.72 33.97
CA ILE A 5 -7.52 14.79 32.91
C ILE A 5 -7.00 15.29 31.55
N ASP A 6 -7.11 16.59 31.28
CA ASP A 6 -6.59 17.20 30.04
C ASP A 6 -5.07 17.06 29.92
N ARG A 7 -4.34 17.17 31.04
CA ARG A 7 -2.89 17.02 31.08
C ARG A 7 -2.44 15.57 30.84
N MET A 8 -3.16 14.60 31.41
CA MET A 8 -2.93 13.17 31.15
C MET A 8 -3.25 12.79 29.70
N ALA A 9 -4.23 13.44 29.06
CA ALA A 9 -4.55 13.22 27.65
C ALA A 9 -3.44 13.71 26.71
N GLN A 10 -2.84 14.87 27.00
CA GLN A 10 -1.72 15.42 26.23
C GLN A 10 -0.45 14.55 26.32
N ASP A 11 -0.18 13.96 27.49
CA ASP A 11 1.00 13.10 27.70
C ASP A 11 0.89 11.73 26.99
N THR A 12 -0.30 11.34 26.53
CA THR A 12 -0.54 10.11 25.75
C THR A 12 -0.48 10.30 24.23
N GLU A 13 -0.41 11.55 23.73
CA GLU A 13 -0.27 11.78 22.29
C GLU A 13 1.18 11.57 21.85
N SER A 14 1.39 10.66 20.90
CA SER A 14 2.71 10.45 20.29
C SER A 14 3.20 11.76 19.65
N HIS A 15 4.42 12.17 20.00
CA HIS A 15 5.08 13.36 19.42
C HIS A 15 5.57 13.15 17.97
N GLU A 16 5.24 12.01 17.36
CA GLU A 16 5.56 11.73 15.97
C GLU A 16 4.69 12.60 15.05
N PRO A 17 5.25 13.13 13.95
CA PRO A 17 4.47 13.88 12.98
C PRO A 17 3.34 13.01 12.43
N LYS A 18 2.10 13.49 12.57
CA LYS A 18 0.91 12.81 12.04
C LYS A 18 1.07 12.64 10.52
N ASP A 19 0.94 11.42 10.03
CA ASP A 19 0.94 11.13 8.60
C ASP A 19 -0.35 11.69 7.96
N THR A 20 -0.20 12.80 7.23
CA THR A 20 -1.29 13.54 6.58
C THR A 20 -1.58 13.09 5.14
N ARG A 21 -0.90 12.04 4.65
CA ARG A 21 -1.10 11.57 3.27
C ARG A 21 -2.54 11.13 3.04
N GLN A 22 -3.04 11.44 1.84
CA GLN A 22 -4.35 10.98 1.40
C GLN A 22 -4.43 9.45 1.47
N ARG A 23 -5.50 8.95 2.09
CA ARG A 23 -5.79 7.52 2.19
C ARG A 23 -6.91 7.14 1.24
N TYR A 24 -6.77 5.98 0.65
CA TYR A 24 -7.72 5.40 -0.30
C TYR A 24 -8.26 4.10 0.28
N LYS A 25 -9.53 3.84 0.03
CA LYS A 25 -10.22 2.66 0.54
C LYS A 25 -9.79 1.42 -0.24
N GLY A 26 -9.50 0.33 0.46
CA GLY A 26 -9.31 -1.00 -0.14
C GLY A 26 -9.97 -2.09 0.72
N ILE A 27 -10.66 -3.02 0.07
CA ILE A 27 -11.36 -4.12 0.76
C ILE A 27 -10.49 -5.38 0.75
N CYS A 28 -10.20 -5.93 1.92
CA CYS A 28 -9.41 -7.17 2.00
C CYS A 28 -10.17 -8.32 1.32
N PRO A 29 -9.57 -9.02 0.34
CA PRO A 29 -10.23 -10.11 -0.38
C PRO A 29 -10.43 -11.37 0.48
N VAL A 30 -9.75 -11.45 1.64
CA VAL A 30 -9.82 -12.61 2.54
C VAL A 30 -10.86 -12.43 3.65
N CYS A 31 -10.85 -11.30 4.34
CA CYS A 31 -11.73 -11.07 5.49
C CYS A 31 -12.78 -9.96 5.29
N GLY A 32 -12.81 -9.29 4.13
CA GLY A 32 -13.76 -8.22 3.84
C GLY A 32 -13.51 -6.91 4.60
N LYS A 33 -12.49 -6.84 5.46
CA LYS A 33 -12.19 -5.61 6.22
C LYS A 33 -11.76 -4.48 5.30
N GLU A 34 -12.28 -3.28 5.57
CA GLU A 34 -11.84 -2.04 4.95
C GLU A 34 -10.45 -1.62 5.48
N ASN A 35 -9.55 -1.26 4.57
CA ASN A 35 -8.22 -0.74 4.85
C ASN A 35 -8.10 0.65 4.21
N TRP A 36 -7.58 1.61 4.98
CA TRP A 36 -7.34 2.98 4.52
C TRP A 36 -5.85 3.18 4.28
N ILE A 37 -5.46 3.10 3.01
CA ILE A 37 -4.08 2.91 2.56
C ILE A 37 -3.62 4.16 1.81
N CYS A 38 -2.46 4.69 2.14
CA CYS A 38 -1.80 5.73 1.35
C CYS A 38 -1.09 5.11 0.14
N LYS A 39 -0.85 5.91 -0.91
CA LYS A 39 0.02 5.47 -2.01
C LYS A 39 1.41 5.12 -1.48
N SER A 40 2.02 4.07 -2.04
CA SER A 40 3.42 3.76 -1.79
C SER A 40 4.32 4.80 -2.48
N LEU A 41 5.58 4.92 -2.04
CA LEU A 41 6.56 5.74 -2.76
C LEU A 41 6.72 5.28 -4.22
N ALA A 42 6.66 3.97 -4.48
CA ALA A 42 6.70 3.44 -5.84
C ALA A 42 5.52 3.96 -6.68
N MET A 43 4.30 3.96 -6.13
CA MET A 43 3.11 4.50 -6.79
C MET A 43 3.24 6.00 -7.06
N GLU A 44 3.83 6.76 -6.14
CA GLU A 44 4.10 8.19 -6.33
C GLU A 44 5.16 8.46 -7.40
N MET A 45 6.11 7.53 -7.58
CA MET A 45 7.12 7.57 -8.65
C MET A 45 6.63 6.97 -9.98
N GLY A 46 5.33 6.65 -10.10
CA GLY A 46 4.72 6.16 -11.34
C GLY A 46 4.74 4.63 -11.51
N ILE A 47 5.23 3.88 -10.53
CA ILE A 47 5.19 2.42 -10.52
C ILE A 47 4.01 1.99 -9.67
N ASN A 48 2.89 1.62 -10.31
CA ASN A 48 1.63 1.35 -9.62
C ASN A 48 1.59 0.00 -8.88
N THR A 49 2.49 -0.18 -7.91
CA THR A 49 2.62 -1.39 -7.10
C THR A 49 2.88 -1.04 -5.63
N GLY A 50 2.41 -1.91 -4.75
CA GLY A 50 2.60 -1.79 -3.31
C GLY A 50 2.28 -3.11 -2.61
N HIS A 51 2.69 -3.20 -1.35
CA HIS A 51 2.43 -4.37 -0.53
C HIS A 51 2.14 -3.96 0.90
N GLY A 52 1.36 -4.77 1.61
CA GLY A 52 1.04 -4.51 3.01
C GLY A 52 0.25 -5.65 3.64
N ALA A 53 0.18 -5.66 4.97
CA ALA A 53 -0.66 -6.61 5.71
C ALA A 53 -2.05 -6.02 5.95
N CYS A 54 -3.10 -6.84 5.79
CA CYS A 54 -4.44 -6.44 6.17
C CYS A 54 -4.49 -6.07 7.66
N LEU A 55 -5.15 -4.96 8.00
CA LEU A 55 -5.26 -4.52 9.40
C LEU A 55 -6.07 -5.49 10.27
N GLY A 56 -6.94 -6.31 9.66
CA GLY A 56 -7.78 -7.30 10.32
C GLY A 56 -7.11 -8.67 10.45
N CYS A 57 -7.08 -9.42 9.34
CA CYS A 57 -6.60 -10.81 9.33
C CYS A 57 -5.09 -10.96 9.12
N LYS A 58 -4.33 -9.86 8.98
CA LYS A 58 -2.87 -9.84 8.77
C LYS A 58 -2.36 -10.53 7.50
N THR A 59 -3.25 -10.98 6.61
CA THR A 59 -2.87 -11.51 5.29
C THR A 59 -2.00 -10.49 4.54
N PHE A 60 -0.93 -10.98 3.93
CA PHE A 60 -0.05 -10.18 3.08
C PHE A 60 -0.68 -9.98 1.70
N LEU A 61 -0.81 -8.72 1.29
CA LEU A 61 -1.56 -8.30 0.11
C LEU A 61 -0.65 -7.56 -0.86
N HIS A 62 -0.87 -7.80 -2.15
CA HIS A 62 -0.46 -6.89 -3.21
C HIS A 62 -1.52 -5.80 -3.37
N ILE A 63 -1.06 -4.57 -3.62
CA ILE A 63 -1.88 -3.36 -3.60
C ILE A 63 -1.62 -2.58 -4.88
N THR A 64 -2.68 -2.24 -5.61
CA THR A 64 -2.60 -1.35 -6.78
C THR A 64 -3.61 -0.22 -6.67
N PHE A 65 -3.21 1.00 -7.03
CA PHE A 65 -4.12 2.14 -7.02
C PHE A 65 -5.00 2.14 -8.27
N ASN A 66 -6.31 2.29 -8.06
CA ASN A 66 -7.29 2.45 -9.12
C ASN A 66 -7.65 3.94 -9.30
N PRO A 67 -7.19 4.60 -10.39
CA PRO A 67 -7.41 6.03 -10.57
C PRO A 67 -8.87 6.39 -10.89
N GLU A 68 -9.65 5.49 -11.47
CA GLU A 68 -11.05 5.77 -11.83
C GLU A 68 -11.93 5.81 -10.59
N ARG A 69 -11.75 4.83 -9.69
CA ARG A 69 -12.56 4.72 -8.45
C ARG A 69 -11.97 5.49 -7.27
N GLN A 70 -10.71 5.93 -7.37
CA GLN A 70 -9.95 6.49 -6.24
C GLN A 70 -9.90 5.51 -5.06
N GLU A 71 -9.59 4.25 -5.36
CA GLU A 71 -9.55 3.12 -4.41
C GLU A 71 -8.26 2.31 -4.57
N MET A 72 -8.00 1.41 -3.61
CA MET A 72 -6.96 0.39 -3.70
C MET A 72 -7.57 -0.95 -4.05
N ASP A 73 -7.14 -1.52 -5.16
CA ASP A 73 -7.36 -2.92 -5.50
C ASP A 73 -6.40 -3.78 -4.68
N LEU A 74 -6.95 -4.80 -4.00
CA LEU A 74 -6.22 -5.68 -3.09
C LEU A 74 -6.37 -7.13 -3.54
N GLU A 75 -5.25 -7.82 -3.68
CA GLU A 75 -5.18 -9.26 -3.98
C GLU A 75 -4.20 -9.95 -3.03
N ARG A 76 -4.34 -11.27 -2.82
CA ARG A 76 -3.34 -12.01 -2.02
C ARG A 76 -2.02 -11.97 -2.76
N PHE A 77 -0.95 -11.66 -2.02
CA PHE A 77 0.38 -11.56 -2.64
C PHE A 77 0.81 -12.88 -3.30
N GLU A 78 0.49 -14.02 -2.69
CA GLU A 78 0.80 -15.36 -3.23
C GLU A 78 0.13 -15.65 -4.57
N ASP A 79 -1.04 -15.06 -4.83
CA ASP A 79 -1.77 -15.21 -6.08
C ASP A 79 -1.16 -14.27 -7.15
N TYR A 80 -0.81 -13.05 -6.75
CA TYR A 80 -0.11 -12.08 -7.58
C TYR A 80 1.27 -12.57 -8.04
N GLU A 81 2.10 -13.09 -7.14
CA GLU A 81 3.47 -13.54 -7.42
C GLU A 81 3.53 -14.58 -8.56
N LYS A 82 2.48 -15.41 -8.69
CA LYS A 82 2.37 -16.45 -9.71
C LYS A 82 1.76 -15.96 -11.03
N SER A 83 1.32 -14.70 -11.08
CA SER A 83 0.62 -14.13 -12.22
C SER A 83 1.57 -13.57 -13.28
N GLN A 84 1.09 -13.47 -14.51
CA GLN A 84 1.82 -12.75 -15.58
C GLN A 84 2.01 -11.27 -15.22
N LYS A 85 1.05 -10.67 -14.51
CA LYS A 85 1.11 -9.28 -14.05
C LYS A 85 2.36 -9.01 -13.20
N ALA A 86 2.74 -9.93 -12.32
CA ALA A 86 3.96 -9.76 -11.52
C ALA A 86 5.24 -9.75 -12.37
N ARG A 87 5.28 -10.53 -13.45
CA ARG A 87 6.40 -10.52 -14.40
C ARG A 87 6.45 -9.20 -15.16
N ASP A 88 5.31 -8.77 -15.70
CA ASP A 88 5.19 -7.50 -16.44
C ASP A 88 5.56 -6.29 -15.56
N ASP A 89 5.18 -6.30 -14.28
CA ASP A 89 5.49 -5.23 -13.35
C ASP A 89 6.99 -5.21 -13.00
N VAL A 90 7.65 -6.37 -12.85
CA VAL A 90 9.11 -6.45 -12.71
C VAL A 90 9.82 -5.90 -13.95
N ASP A 91 9.37 -6.26 -15.15
CA ASP A 91 9.97 -5.79 -16.40
C ASP A 91 9.85 -4.27 -16.55
N LYS A 92 8.70 -3.68 -16.20
CA LYS A 92 8.53 -2.22 -16.19
C LYS A 92 9.44 -1.54 -15.18
N ILE A 93 9.59 -2.10 -13.97
CA ILE A 93 10.49 -1.57 -12.94
C ILE A 93 11.94 -1.62 -13.43
N ALA A 94 12.34 -2.76 -13.98
CA ALA A 94 13.66 -3.02 -14.54
C ALA A 94 13.99 -2.03 -15.68
N GLY A 95 13.05 -1.84 -16.62
CA GLY A 95 13.15 -0.85 -17.68
C GLY A 95 13.28 0.58 -17.16
N ASN A 96 12.49 0.96 -16.15
CA ASN A 96 12.53 2.30 -15.55
C ASN A 96 13.84 2.59 -14.78
N LEU A 97 14.49 1.55 -14.23
CA LEU A 97 15.75 1.67 -13.50
C LEU A 97 16.98 1.49 -14.40
N GLY A 98 16.79 1.22 -15.70
CA GLY A 98 17.88 1.00 -16.66
C GLY A 98 18.57 -0.35 -16.54
N TYR A 99 17.96 -1.30 -15.82
CA TYR A 99 18.45 -2.67 -15.66
C TYR A 99 17.64 -3.61 -16.55
N GLY A 100 17.89 -3.59 -17.86
CA GLY A 100 17.27 -4.52 -18.81
C GLY A 100 18.31 -5.01 -19.81
N GLY A 101 18.70 -6.29 -19.70
CA GLY A 101 19.48 -6.95 -20.74
C GLY A 101 18.61 -7.11 -21.98
N GLN A 102 19.10 -6.65 -23.14
CA GLN A 102 18.47 -6.99 -24.41
C GLN A 102 18.69 -8.48 -24.65
N ASP A 103 17.61 -9.25 -24.59
CA ASP A 103 17.57 -10.60 -25.12
C ASP A 103 17.73 -10.48 -26.65
N ASN A 104 18.98 -10.48 -27.11
CA ASN A 104 19.29 -10.60 -28.53
C ASN A 104 18.95 -12.03 -28.95
N GLY A 105 17.80 -12.20 -29.60
CA GLY A 105 17.47 -13.38 -30.38
C GLY A 105 18.39 -13.57 -31.58
#